data_AF-A0A0J7IGY1-F1
#
_entry.id   AF-A0A0J7IGY1-F1
#
_cell.length_a   1.000
_cell.length_b   1.000
_cell.length_c   1.000
_cell.angle_alpha   90.00
_cell.angle_beta   90.00
_cell.angle_gamma   90.00
#
_symmetry.space_group_name_H-M   'P 1'
#
loop_
_entity.id
_entity.type
_entity.pdbx_description
1 polymer ?
#
loop_
_entity_poly.entity_id
_entity_poly.type
_entity_poly.pdbx_seq_one_letter_code
_entity_poly.pdbx_strand_id
1 'polypeptide(L)'
;MGRNTEIYMFNKEKAAVRLYEDLQHKTFHTRTFKVYLQDRKKEIGTYDITFEKVLEKVKNDINTLTADELFEINLFFSEEIHSAFTGRDYSAREKYLEDLYDHYGIILLYELPTSTVCTSYMFQYANYTHYFPIYELENFGLEHSDGGINIDSKDFLRFNDYMILLMKMILDKKMDGYEYEFTKSEEDIIRHITADNENNLILFKEIESECDFIKESSSDEKGPYAQTIYYAYAFFKQSIEMKLRIDVEKNPKIVILDSY
;
A
#
# COMPACT_ATOMS: atom_id res chain seq x y z
N MET A 1 -18.17 4.74 7.15
CA MET A 1 -16.80 4.78 6.60
C MET A 1 -16.28 3.37 6.72
N GLY A 2 -15.70 2.85 5.66
CA GLY A 2 -15.17 1.49 5.63
C GLY A 2 -13.66 1.57 5.44
N ARG A 3 -12.96 0.52 5.87
CA ARG A 3 -11.53 0.37 5.68
C ARG A 3 -11.12 0.59 4.22
N ASN A 4 -10.09 1.38 3.98
CA ASN A 4 -9.42 1.58 2.70
C ASN A 4 -7.91 1.39 2.86
N THR A 5 -7.30 0.64 1.94
CA THR A 5 -5.85 0.41 1.90
C THR A 5 -5.28 0.89 0.58
N GLU A 6 -4.32 1.80 0.66
CA GLU A 6 -3.62 2.40 -0.48
C GLU A 6 -2.11 2.16 -0.33
N ILE A 7 -1.46 1.79 -1.42
CA ILE A 7 -0.03 1.45 -1.44
C ILE A 7 0.68 2.44 -2.34
N TYR A 8 1.69 3.13 -1.81
CA TYR A 8 2.41 4.19 -2.49
C TYR A 8 3.89 3.89 -2.62
N MET A 9 4.48 4.41 -3.69
CA MET A 9 5.92 4.64 -3.81
C MET A 9 6.17 6.10 -4.21
N PHE A 10 7.42 6.54 -4.15
CA PHE A 10 7.74 7.93 -4.40
C PHE A 10 8.81 8.14 -5.47
N ASN A 11 8.68 9.25 -6.20
CA ASN A 11 9.75 9.83 -6.99
C ASN A 11 10.36 10.99 -6.21
N LYS A 12 11.56 10.76 -5.68
CA LYS A 12 12.28 11.68 -4.81
C LYS A 12 12.57 13.02 -5.48
N GLU A 13 12.99 13.01 -6.74
CA GLU A 13 13.37 14.22 -7.47
C GLU A 13 12.16 15.11 -7.75
N LYS A 14 11.03 14.54 -8.17
CA LYS A 14 9.77 15.27 -8.34
C LYS A 14 9.30 15.85 -7.01
N ALA A 15 9.33 15.06 -5.93
CA ALA A 15 8.88 15.49 -4.61
C ALA A 15 9.71 16.66 -4.06
N ALA A 16 11.04 16.55 -4.11
CA ALA A 16 11.95 17.56 -3.58
C ALA A 16 11.83 18.93 -4.26
N VAL A 17 11.36 18.97 -5.52
CA VAL A 17 11.16 20.21 -6.27
C VAL A 17 9.72 20.69 -6.19
N ARG A 18 8.76 19.82 -6.50
CA ARG A 18 7.38 20.21 -6.76
C ARG A 18 6.52 20.14 -5.50
N LEU A 19 6.56 19.00 -4.80
CA LEU A 19 5.82 18.84 -3.57
C LEU A 19 6.35 19.78 -2.49
N TYR A 20 7.67 19.88 -2.35
CA TYR A 20 8.31 20.78 -1.38
C TYR A 20 7.85 22.24 -1.56
N GLU A 21 7.96 22.77 -2.78
CA GLU A 21 7.59 24.16 -3.09
C GLU A 21 6.12 24.43 -2.78
N ASP A 22 5.23 23.53 -3.22
CA ASP A 22 3.80 23.70 -3.03
C ASP A 22 3.39 23.54 -1.56
N LEU A 23 3.94 22.57 -0.82
CA LEU A 23 3.67 22.45 0.62
C LEU A 23 4.19 23.67 1.39
N GLN A 24 5.32 24.25 0.96
CA GLN A 24 5.94 25.38 1.65
C GLN A 24 5.16 26.69 1.48
N HIS A 25 4.64 26.94 0.28
CA HIS A 25 4.21 28.28 -0.11
C HIS A 25 2.77 28.36 -0.64
N LYS A 26 2.22 27.28 -1.18
CA LYS A 26 0.95 27.35 -1.90
C LYS A 26 -0.23 27.32 -0.95
N THR A 27 -1.12 28.28 -1.14
CA THR A 27 -2.50 28.18 -0.66
C THR A 27 -3.29 27.44 -1.74
N PHE A 28 -3.85 26.28 -1.41
CA PHE A 28 -4.58 25.45 -2.39
C PHE A 28 -5.98 26.00 -2.61
N HIS A 29 -6.82 25.99 -1.56
CA HIS A 29 -8.14 26.62 -1.60
C HIS A 29 -8.28 27.69 -0.53
N THR A 30 -8.19 27.30 0.74
CA THR A 30 -8.44 28.19 1.88
C THR A 30 -7.21 28.38 2.75
N ARG A 31 -6.32 27.40 2.82
CA ARG A 31 -5.16 27.42 3.72
C ARG A 31 -3.93 26.78 3.09
N THR A 32 -2.79 27.05 3.72
CA THR A 32 -1.52 26.37 3.43
C THR A 32 -1.41 25.11 4.28
N PHE A 33 -0.50 24.20 3.89
CA PHE A 33 -0.25 22.97 4.66
C PHE A 33 0.19 23.27 6.11
N LYS A 34 0.96 24.34 6.32
CA LYS A 34 1.36 24.78 7.67
C LYS A 34 0.15 25.13 8.54
N VAL A 35 -0.80 25.89 8.00
CA VAL A 35 -2.01 26.29 8.73
C VAL A 35 -2.88 25.07 9.00
N TYR A 36 -3.02 24.17 8.02
CA TYR A 36 -3.72 22.89 8.18
C TYR A 36 -3.19 22.09 9.40
N LEU A 37 -1.88 21.82 9.47
CA LEU A 37 -1.30 21.07 10.59
C LEU A 37 -1.46 21.79 11.95
N GLN A 38 -1.43 23.13 11.95
CA GLN A 38 -1.68 23.90 13.17
C GLN A 38 -3.12 23.76 13.67
N ASP A 39 -4.09 23.67 12.76
CA ASP A 39 -5.49 23.48 13.12
C ASP A 39 -5.74 22.04 13.59
N ARG A 40 -5.19 21.03 12.91
CA ARG A 40 -5.21 19.62 13.34
C ARG A 40 -4.68 19.45 14.75
N LYS A 41 -3.55 20.10 15.06
CA LYS A 41 -2.96 20.08 16.42
C LYS A 41 -3.88 20.70 17.48
N LYS A 42 -4.63 21.76 17.16
CA LYS A 42 -5.59 22.35 18.11
C LYS A 42 -6.78 21.44 18.36
N GLU A 43 -7.23 20.69 17.35
CA GLU A 43 -8.37 19.78 17.43
C GLU A 43 -8.05 18.52 18.23
N ILE A 44 -6.88 17.92 17.99
CA ILE A 44 -6.49 16.61 18.56
C ILE A 44 -5.69 16.78 19.88
N GLY A 45 -5.03 17.91 20.07
CA GLY A 45 -4.18 18.19 21.23
C GLY A 45 -2.78 17.58 21.09
N THR A 46 -2.65 16.27 21.35
CA THR A 46 -1.35 15.57 21.21
C THR A 46 -1.16 15.18 19.76
N TYR A 47 -0.22 15.85 19.09
CA TYR A 47 0.02 15.69 17.66
C TYR A 47 1.49 15.91 17.32
N ASP A 48 2.18 14.83 16.92
CA ASP A 48 3.65 14.78 16.79
C ASP A 48 4.18 15.13 15.39
N ILE A 49 3.28 15.24 14.42
CA ILE A 49 3.57 15.64 13.04
C ILE A 49 3.72 17.16 13.00
N THR A 50 4.86 17.63 12.48
CA THR A 50 5.13 19.07 12.34
C THR A 50 5.46 19.43 10.90
N PHE A 51 5.08 20.65 10.51
CA PHE A 51 5.33 21.19 9.19
C PHE A 51 6.82 21.14 8.81
N GLU A 52 7.69 21.54 9.74
CA GLU A 52 9.13 21.58 9.52
C GLU A 52 9.72 20.18 9.27
N LYS A 53 9.27 19.16 10.02
CA LYS A 53 9.72 17.77 9.83
C LYS A 53 9.28 17.21 8.48
N VAL A 54 8.01 17.40 8.13
CA VAL A 54 7.46 16.91 6.86
C VAL A 54 8.18 17.58 5.68
N LEU A 55 8.35 18.91 5.71
CA LEU A 55 9.07 19.63 4.67
C LEU A 55 10.53 19.19 4.53
N GLU A 56 11.23 18.98 5.66
CA GLU A 56 12.62 18.50 5.64
C GLU A 56 12.71 17.14 4.94
N LYS A 57 11.84 16.21 5.30
CA LYS A 57 11.78 14.88 4.65
C LYS A 57 11.43 15.00 3.18
N VAL A 58 10.39 15.75 2.79
CA VAL A 58 10.03 15.92 1.38
C VAL A 58 11.18 16.52 0.56
N LYS A 59 11.91 17.49 1.11
CA LYS A 59 13.06 18.11 0.44
C LYS A 59 14.25 17.17 0.28
N ASN A 60 14.58 16.44 1.35
CA ASN A 60 15.82 15.66 1.42
C ASN A 60 15.63 14.23 0.90
N ASP A 61 14.57 13.56 1.33
CA ASP A 61 14.18 12.22 0.91
C ASP A 61 12.75 11.85 1.36
N ILE A 62 11.78 11.99 0.45
CA ILE A 62 10.37 11.67 0.71
C ILE A 62 10.15 10.21 1.15
N ASN A 63 11.05 9.29 0.79
CA ASN A 63 10.95 7.89 1.20
C ASN A 63 11.09 7.69 2.72
N THR A 64 11.50 8.72 3.46
CA THR A 64 11.62 8.70 4.92
C THR A 64 10.37 9.19 5.65
N LEU A 65 9.32 9.56 4.92
CA LEU A 65 8.02 9.90 5.52
C LEU A 65 7.43 8.70 6.26
N THR A 66 6.85 8.93 7.43
CA THR A 66 6.02 7.90 8.06
C THR A 66 4.68 7.80 7.34
N ALA A 67 3.95 6.70 7.57
CA ALA A 67 2.59 6.55 7.06
C ALA A 67 1.68 7.69 7.51
N ASP A 68 1.75 8.09 8.78
CA ASP A 68 0.92 9.18 9.31
C ASP A 68 1.26 10.54 8.67
N GLU A 69 2.54 10.81 8.39
CA GLU A 69 2.94 12.03 7.69
C GLU A 69 2.41 12.05 6.25
N LEU A 70 2.43 10.91 5.55
CA LEU A 70 1.82 10.80 4.22
C LEU A 70 0.29 10.93 4.28
N PHE A 71 -0.35 10.30 5.27
CA PHE A 71 -1.79 10.40 5.50
C PHE A 71 -2.23 11.85 5.64
N GLU A 72 -1.47 12.67 6.38
CA GLU A 72 -1.81 14.08 6.59
C GLU A 72 -1.58 14.93 5.33
N ILE A 73 -0.62 14.59 4.48
CA ILE A 73 -0.46 15.21 3.16
C ILE A 73 -1.69 14.86 2.28
N ASN A 74 -2.08 13.58 2.24
CA ASN A 74 -3.23 13.12 1.47
C ASN A 74 -4.54 13.75 1.96
N LEU A 75 -4.74 13.82 3.28
CA LEU A 75 -5.92 14.43 3.89
C LEU A 75 -5.98 15.93 3.60
N PHE A 76 -4.85 16.64 3.70
CA PHE A 76 -4.77 18.05 3.32
C PHE A 76 -5.18 18.27 1.86
N PHE A 77 -4.64 17.48 0.92
CA PHE A 77 -5.02 17.59 -0.48
C PHE A 77 -6.49 17.25 -0.70
N SER A 78 -6.99 16.19 -0.09
CA SER A 78 -8.40 15.80 -0.16
C SER A 78 -9.31 16.94 0.32
N GLU A 79 -9.04 17.54 1.47
CA GLU A 79 -9.87 18.61 2.04
C GLU A 79 -9.82 19.92 1.22
N GLU A 80 -8.63 20.37 0.83
CA GLU A 80 -8.48 21.62 0.06
C GLU A 80 -8.94 21.47 -1.39
N ILE A 81 -8.85 20.29 -1.98
CA ILE A 81 -9.32 20.04 -3.35
C ILE A 81 -10.82 19.76 -3.36
N HIS A 82 -11.35 18.99 -2.40
CA HIS A 82 -12.78 18.70 -2.33
C HIS A 82 -13.61 19.99 -2.28
N SER A 83 -13.18 20.95 -1.48
CA SER A 83 -13.82 22.26 -1.37
C SER A 83 -13.78 23.04 -2.69
N ALA A 84 -12.70 22.95 -3.48
CA ALA A 84 -12.60 23.57 -4.81
C ALA A 84 -13.47 22.92 -5.91
N PHE A 85 -13.89 21.66 -5.73
CA PHE A 85 -14.68 20.89 -6.70
C PHE A 85 -16.14 20.67 -6.29
N THR A 86 -16.62 21.36 -5.25
CA THR A 86 -18.01 21.27 -4.80
C THR A 86 -18.98 21.60 -5.96
N GLY A 87 -19.86 20.66 -6.31
CA GLY A 87 -20.82 20.80 -7.42
C GLY A 87 -20.28 20.42 -8.82
N ARG A 88 -19.07 19.86 -8.92
CA ARG A 88 -18.50 19.30 -10.18
C ARG A 88 -18.59 17.77 -10.21
N ASP A 89 -18.33 17.20 -11.38
CA ASP A 89 -18.29 15.75 -11.58
C ASP A 89 -17.17 15.09 -10.75
N TYR A 90 -17.51 13.96 -10.14
CA TYR A 90 -16.63 13.15 -9.30
C TYR A 90 -15.42 12.63 -10.09
N SER A 91 -15.63 12.18 -11.33
CA SER A 91 -14.57 11.65 -12.19
C SER A 91 -13.47 12.68 -12.51
N ALA A 92 -13.88 13.94 -12.68
CA ALA A 92 -12.96 15.05 -12.93
C ALA A 92 -12.09 15.36 -11.71
N ARG A 93 -12.61 15.13 -10.49
CA ARG A 93 -11.87 15.32 -9.25
C ARG A 93 -10.83 14.22 -9.04
N GLU A 94 -11.21 12.95 -9.24
CA GLU A 94 -10.27 11.84 -9.13
C GLU A 94 -9.11 12.00 -10.10
N LYS A 95 -9.40 12.28 -11.37
CA LYS A 95 -8.36 12.53 -12.37
C LYS A 95 -7.43 13.69 -11.98
N TYR A 96 -7.99 14.77 -11.42
CA TYR A 96 -7.18 15.89 -10.95
C TYR A 96 -6.25 15.49 -9.80
N LEU A 97 -6.73 14.66 -8.85
CA LEU A 97 -5.91 14.14 -7.77
C LEU A 97 -4.81 13.22 -8.28
N GLU A 98 -5.11 12.32 -9.21
CA GLU A 98 -4.12 11.45 -9.87
C GLU A 98 -3.04 12.27 -10.57
N ASP A 99 -3.43 13.26 -11.39
CA ASP A 99 -2.51 14.15 -12.10
C ASP A 99 -1.65 14.96 -11.12
N LEU A 100 -2.24 15.39 -10.00
CA LEU A 100 -1.54 16.14 -8.95
C LEU A 100 -0.52 15.27 -8.21
N TYR A 101 -0.89 14.04 -7.87
CA TYR A 101 0.00 13.09 -7.20
C TYR A 101 1.17 12.70 -8.10
N ASP A 102 0.94 12.40 -9.39
CA ASP A 102 2.05 12.17 -10.33
C ASP A 102 2.91 13.43 -10.50
N HIS A 103 2.30 14.62 -10.51
CA HIS A 103 3.06 15.87 -10.55
C HIS A 103 4.00 15.97 -9.34
N TYR A 104 3.53 15.65 -8.15
CA TYR A 104 4.29 15.68 -6.89
C TYR A 104 5.24 14.52 -6.68
N GLY A 105 5.18 13.47 -7.52
CA GLY A 105 5.98 12.28 -7.33
C GLY A 105 5.48 11.38 -6.20
N ILE A 106 4.19 11.48 -5.85
CA ILE A 106 3.48 10.50 -5.04
C ILE A 106 2.82 9.53 -6.03
N ILE A 107 3.21 8.27 -6.02
CA ILE A 107 2.79 7.30 -7.03
C ILE A 107 1.97 6.22 -6.34
N LEU A 108 0.66 6.19 -6.62
CA LEU A 108 -0.21 5.11 -6.21
C LEU A 108 0.18 3.83 -6.99
N LEU A 109 0.61 2.81 -6.25
CA LEU A 109 0.88 1.48 -6.78
C LEU A 109 -0.40 0.67 -6.89
N TYR A 110 -1.19 0.66 -5.81
CA TYR A 110 -2.40 -0.13 -5.73
C TYR A 110 -3.36 0.44 -4.69
N GLU A 111 -4.66 0.38 -4.97
CA GLU A 111 -5.74 0.72 -4.06
C GLU A 111 -6.71 -0.45 -3.97
N LEU A 112 -7.06 -0.84 -2.74
CA LEU A 112 -7.96 -1.96 -2.47
C LEU A 112 -9.41 -1.47 -2.39
N PRO A 113 -10.32 -1.98 -3.25
CA PRO A 113 -11.58 -1.29 -3.56
C PRO A 113 -12.68 -1.40 -2.50
N THR A 114 -12.55 -2.32 -1.53
CA THR A 114 -13.56 -2.51 -0.47
C THR A 114 -12.92 -2.95 0.84
N SER A 115 -13.59 -2.68 1.96
CA SER A 115 -13.10 -3.05 3.30
C SER A 115 -12.87 -4.54 3.50
N THR A 116 -13.67 -5.39 2.84
CA THR A 116 -13.51 -6.83 2.88
C THR A 116 -12.24 -7.25 2.15
N VAL A 117 -12.00 -6.71 0.96
CA VAL A 117 -10.79 -6.99 0.16
C VAL A 117 -9.54 -6.45 0.87
N CYS A 118 -9.61 -5.23 1.43
CA CYS A 118 -8.56 -4.66 2.28
C CYS A 118 -8.22 -5.61 3.43
N THR A 119 -9.25 -6.10 4.13
CA THR A 119 -9.06 -7.00 5.27
C THR A 119 -8.40 -8.31 4.87
N SER A 120 -8.81 -8.94 3.78
CA SER A 120 -8.15 -10.14 3.27
C SER A 120 -6.70 -9.92 2.91
N TYR A 121 -6.40 -8.88 2.13
CA TYR A 121 -5.03 -8.58 1.70
C TYR A 121 -4.11 -8.33 2.89
N MET A 122 -4.55 -7.48 3.83
CA MET A 122 -3.78 -7.16 5.01
C MET A 122 -3.68 -8.33 6.01
N PHE A 123 -4.64 -9.26 6.00
CA PHE A 123 -4.54 -10.51 6.75
C PHE A 123 -3.41 -11.40 6.21
N GLN A 124 -3.29 -11.51 4.89
CA GLN A 124 -2.20 -12.26 4.26
C GLN A 124 -0.84 -11.59 4.50
N TYR A 125 -0.80 -10.25 4.52
CA TYR A 125 0.39 -9.52 4.94
C TYR A 125 0.77 -9.83 6.38
N ALA A 126 -0.19 -9.80 7.31
CA ALA A 126 0.05 -10.15 8.72
C ALA A 126 0.58 -11.59 8.86
N ASN A 127 -0.04 -12.55 8.17
CA ASN A 127 0.41 -13.95 8.16
C ASN A 127 1.84 -14.08 7.62
N TYR A 128 2.17 -13.44 6.50
CA TYR A 128 3.53 -13.41 5.97
C TYR A 128 4.53 -12.87 7.00
N THR A 129 4.23 -11.73 7.63
CA THR A 129 5.13 -11.09 8.60
C THR A 129 5.31 -11.87 9.90
N HIS A 130 4.40 -12.81 10.21
CA HIS A 130 4.57 -13.73 11.33
C HIS A 130 5.75 -14.69 11.13
N TYR A 131 5.99 -15.14 9.89
CA TYR A 131 7.04 -16.10 9.55
C TYR A 131 8.30 -15.44 8.97
N PHE A 132 8.14 -14.28 8.35
CA PHE A 132 9.22 -13.49 7.77
C PHE A 132 9.21 -12.09 8.38
N PRO A 133 9.73 -11.95 9.62
CA PRO A 133 9.64 -10.69 10.33
C PRO A 133 10.38 -9.58 9.59
N ILE A 134 9.71 -8.45 9.49
CA ILE A 134 10.26 -7.26 8.85
C ILE A 134 10.83 -6.40 9.96
N TYR A 135 12.13 -6.16 9.90
CA TYR A 135 12.91 -5.52 10.97
C TYR A 135 12.30 -4.18 11.43
N GLU A 136 11.62 -3.47 10.53
CA GLU A 136 10.97 -2.18 10.79
C GLU A 136 9.70 -2.30 11.66
N LEU A 137 8.97 -3.43 11.57
CA LEU A 137 7.80 -3.71 12.43
C LEU A 137 8.21 -4.03 13.88
N GLU A 138 9.30 -4.79 14.05
CA GLU A 138 9.72 -5.28 15.37
C GLU A 138 10.46 -4.22 16.20
N ASN A 139 11.22 -3.32 15.56
CA ASN A 139 12.13 -2.41 16.28
C ASN A 139 11.58 -0.99 16.50
N PHE A 140 10.59 -0.54 15.71
CA PHE A 140 10.02 0.80 15.86
C PHE A 140 8.76 0.86 16.70
N GLY A 141 8.34 -0.25 17.33
CA GLY A 141 7.21 -0.26 18.25
C GLY A 141 5.94 0.30 17.61
N LEU A 142 5.61 -0.16 16.40
CA LEU A 142 4.39 0.20 15.67
C LEU A 142 3.10 -0.33 16.34
N GLU A 143 3.11 -0.58 17.66
CA GLU A 143 1.92 -0.84 18.47
C GLU A 143 0.93 0.35 18.45
N HIS A 144 1.32 1.50 17.86
CA HIS A 144 0.55 2.75 17.82
C HIS A 144 0.47 3.45 16.45
N SER A 145 0.82 2.82 15.33
CA SER A 145 0.50 3.41 14.01
C SER A 145 -0.93 3.05 13.63
N ASP A 146 -1.87 3.93 13.94
CA ASP A 146 -3.30 3.72 13.71
C ASP A 146 -3.70 3.69 12.21
N GLY A 147 -2.77 3.89 11.26
CA GLY A 147 -3.13 4.13 9.86
C GLY A 147 -2.17 3.67 8.75
N GLY A 148 -1.08 2.92 9.03
CA GLY A 148 -0.21 2.41 7.96
C GLY A 148 1.24 2.09 8.34
N ILE A 149 2.05 1.69 7.35
CA ILE A 149 3.46 1.30 7.50
C ILE A 149 4.33 1.85 6.36
N ASN A 150 5.57 2.25 6.67
CA ASN A 150 6.63 2.46 5.70
C ASN A 150 7.60 1.27 5.77
N ILE A 151 7.77 0.56 4.65
CA ILE A 151 8.48 -0.72 4.54
C ILE A 151 9.56 -0.64 3.45
N ASP A 152 10.69 -1.34 3.66
CA ASP A 152 11.68 -1.59 2.62
C ASP A 152 11.08 -2.25 1.37
N SER A 153 11.37 -1.68 0.20
CA SER A 153 10.81 -2.20 -1.06
C SER A 153 11.25 -3.62 -1.36
N LYS A 154 12.44 -4.05 -0.90
CA LYS A 154 12.86 -5.44 -1.07
C LYS A 154 12.02 -6.39 -0.23
N ASP A 155 11.66 -6.00 0.99
CA ASP A 155 10.82 -6.81 1.86
C ASP A 155 9.37 -6.84 1.35
N PHE A 156 8.85 -5.72 0.82
CA PHE A 156 7.55 -5.70 0.16
C PHE A 156 7.53 -6.54 -1.12
N LEU A 157 8.61 -6.56 -1.89
CA LEU A 157 8.74 -7.44 -3.07
C LEU A 157 8.76 -8.92 -2.70
N ARG A 158 9.37 -9.30 -1.58
CA ARG A 158 9.29 -10.68 -1.06
C ARG A 158 7.88 -11.06 -0.64
N PHE A 159 7.14 -10.13 -0.05
CA PHE A 159 5.72 -10.32 0.22
C PHE A 159 4.92 -10.51 -1.10
N ASN A 160 5.20 -9.74 -2.15
CA ASN A 160 4.58 -9.96 -3.46
C ASN A 160 4.90 -11.35 -4.02
N ASP A 161 6.13 -11.85 -3.84
CA ASP A 161 6.50 -13.21 -4.26
C ASP A 161 5.70 -14.27 -3.49
N TYR A 162 5.57 -14.11 -2.18
CA TYR A 162 4.71 -14.96 -1.35
C TYR A 162 3.25 -14.94 -1.84
N MET A 163 2.68 -13.75 -2.06
CA MET A 163 1.30 -13.59 -2.55
C MET A 163 1.12 -14.24 -3.92
N ILE A 164 2.03 -14.05 -4.87
CA ILE A 164 1.97 -14.64 -6.21
C ILE A 164 1.93 -16.17 -6.12
N LEU A 165 2.81 -16.77 -5.32
CA LEU A 165 2.89 -18.22 -5.17
C LEU A 165 1.68 -18.80 -4.42
N LEU A 166 1.22 -18.14 -3.36
CA LEU A 166 0.03 -18.56 -2.61
C LEU A 166 -1.22 -18.49 -3.48
N MET A 167 -1.45 -17.36 -4.15
CA MET A 167 -2.61 -17.20 -5.02
C MET A 167 -2.57 -18.19 -6.18
N LYS A 168 -1.38 -18.44 -6.77
CA LYS A 168 -1.22 -19.50 -7.75
C LYS A 168 -1.68 -20.85 -7.20
N MET A 169 -1.26 -21.23 -5.99
CA MET A 169 -1.63 -22.52 -5.40
C MET A 169 -3.14 -22.64 -5.16
N ILE A 170 -3.79 -21.55 -4.71
CA ILE A 170 -5.26 -21.48 -4.56
C ILE A 170 -5.96 -21.68 -5.91
N LEU A 171 -5.49 -21.01 -6.96
CA LEU A 171 -6.05 -21.08 -8.32
C LEU A 171 -5.81 -22.45 -8.97
N ASP A 172 -4.63 -23.03 -8.83
CA ASP A 172 -4.29 -24.38 -9.32
C ASP A 172 -5.16 -25.46 -8.63
N LYS A 173 -5.44 -25.28 -7.33
CA LYS A 173 -6.36 -26.12 -6.55
C LYS A 173 -7.85 -25.84 -6.84
N LYS A 174 -8.16 -24.83 -7.67
CA LYS A 174 -9.52 -24.42 -8.07
C LYS A 174 -10.46 -24.21 -6.87
N MET A 175 -9.95 -23.56 -5.82
CA MET A 175 -10.70 -23.44 -4.56
C MET A 175 -11.98 -22.61 -4.69
N ASP A 176 -12.04 -21.72 -5.67
CA ASP A 176 -13.22 -20.92 -6.01
C ASP A 176 -14.14 -21.62 -7.03
N GLY A 177 -13.78 -22.82 -7.49
CA GLY A 177 -14.53 -23.62 -8.45
C GLY A 177 -14.29 -23.27 -9.93
N TYR A 178 -13.39 -22.34 -10.24
CA TYR A 178 -13.11 -21.92 -11.63
C TYR A 178 -11.80 -22.50 -12.16
N GLU A 179 -11.68 -22.54 -13.49
CA GLU A 179 -10.43 -22.89 -14.17
C GLU A 179 -9.72 -21.62 -14.63
N TYR A 180 -8.40 -21.58 -14.42
CA TYR A 180 -7.55 -20.45 -14.78
C TYR A 180 -6.44 -20.91 -15.71
N GLU A 181 -6.22 -20.15 -16.77
CA GLU A 181 -5.05 -20.29 -17.63
C GLU A 181 -4.13 -19.10 -17.43
N PHE A 182 -2.90 -19.36 -17.01
CA PHE A 182 -1.88 -18.33 -16.89
C PHE A 182 -1.27 -18.05 -18.27
N THR A 183 -1.07 -16.78 -18.57
CA THR A 183 -0.30 -16.37 -19.74
C THR A 183 1.15 -16.80 -19.60
N LYS A 184 1.85 -16.95 -20.73
CA LYS A 184 3.28 -17.28 -20.73
C LYS A 184 4.12 -16.31 -19.87
N SER A 185 3.78 -15.03 -19.88
CA SER A 185 4.48 -14.02 -19.08
C SER A 185 4.31 -14.26 -17.58
N GLU A 186 3.12 -14.66 -17.15
CA GLU A 186 2.85 -14.97 -15.74
C GLU A 186 3.58 -16.23 -15.30
N GLU A 187 3.54 -17.29 -16.13
CA GLU A 187 4.28 -18.53 -15.88
C GLU A 187 5.79 -18.29 -15.81
N ASP A 188 6.33 -17.44 -16.69
CA ASP A 188 7.73 -17.06 -16.62
C ASP A 188 8.04 -16.33 -15.31
N ILE A 189 7.19 -15.40 -14.84
CA ILE A 189 7.37 -14.72 -13.55
C ILE A 189 7.34 -15.73 -12.38
N ILE A 190 6.35 -16.62 -12.35
CA ILE A 190 6.24 -17.67 -11.32
C ILE A 190 7.51 -18.54 -11.30
N ARG A 191 8.01 -18.94 -12.47
CA ARG A 191 9.24 -19.73 -12.57
C ARG A 191 10.46 -19.00 -12.04
N HIS A 192 10.61 -17.71 -12.34
CA HIS A 192 11.71 -16.90 -11.82
C HIS A 192 11.62 -16.76 -10.31
N ILE A 193 10.45 -16.43 -9.76
CA ILE A 193 10.24 -16.35 -8.30
C ILE A 193 10.58 -17.67 -7.62
N THR A 194 10.15 -18.80 -8.20
CA THR A 194 10.43 -20.14 -7.68
C THR A 194 11.93 -20.43 -7.68
N ALA A 195 12.64 -20.09 -8.76
CA ALA A 195 14.08 -20.28 -8.87
C ALA A 195 14.85 -19.38 -7.88
N ASP A 196 14.47 -18.10 -7.77
CA ASP A 196 15.09 -17.14 -6.84
C ASP A 196 14.92 -17.56 -5.37
N ASN A 197 13.87 -18.33 -5.07
CA ASN A 197 13.56 -18.83 -3.73
C ASN A 197 13.83 -20.33 -3.55
N GLU A 198 14.54 -21.00 -4.47
CA GLU A 198 14.70 -22.47 -4.46
C GLU A 198 15.25 -23.03 -3.14
N ASN A 199 16.10 -22.24 -2.45
CA ASN A 199 16.73 -22.62 -1.19
C ASN A 199 15.92 -22.17 0.05
N ASN A 200 14.83 -21.43 -0.13
CA ASN A 200 13.96 -20.96 0.94
C ASN A 200 12.84 -21.99 1.20
N LEU A 201 13.21 -23.13 1.79
CA LEU A 201 12.26 -24.22 2.11
C LEU A 201 11.13 -23.77 3.05
N ILE A 202 11.38 -22.77 3.90
CA ILE A 202 10.39 -22.23 4.83
C ILE A 202 9.26 -21.57 4.02
N LEU A 203 9.59 -20.72 3.03
CA LEU A 203 8.59 -20.05 2.20
C LEU A 203 7.59 -21.03 1.58
N PHE A 204 8.06 -22.08 0.91
CA PHE A 204 7.16 -23.03 0.26
C PHE A 204 6.32 -23.82 1.25
N LYS A 205 6.90 -24.20 2.40
CA LYS A 205 6.17 -24.90 3.47
C LYS A 205 5.07 -24.03 4.06
N GLU A 206 5.35 -22.75 4.33
CA GLU A 206 4.34 -21.85 4.88
C GLU A 206 3.26 -21.51 3.86
N ILE A 207 3.59 -21.40 2.56
CA ILE A 207 2.58 -21.25 1.50
C ILE A 207 1.64 -22.48 1.46
N GLU A 208 2.19 -23.69 1.51
CA GLU A 208 1.39 -24.91 1.52
C GLU A 208 0.49 -24.97 2.76
N SER A 209 1.04 -24.69 3.94
CA SER A 209 0.31 -24.67 5.21
C SER A 209 -0.81 -23.61 5.20
N GLU A 210 -0.52 -22.39 4.75
CA GLU A 210 -1.52 -21.32 4.66
C GLU A 210 -2.62 -21.68 3.66
N CYS A 211 -2.26 -22.25 2.51
CA CYS A 211 -3.22 -22.66 1.49
C CYS A 211 -4.21 -23.70 2.03
N ASP A 212 -3.73 -24.69 2.77
CA ASP A 212 -4.59 -25.70 3.40
C ASP A 212 -5.44 -25.09 4.52
N PHE A 213 -4.87 -24.21 5.33
CA PHE A 213 -5.59 -23.50 6.38
C PHE A 213 -6.71 -22.59 5.84
N ILE A 214 -6.46 -21.84 4.77
CA ILE A 214 -7.46 -21.01 4.07
C ILE A 214 -8.61 -21.89 3.60
N LYS A 215 -8.31 -23.04 3.01
CA LYS A 215 -9.34 -23.99 2.54
C LYS A 215 -10.23 -24.47 3.69
N GLU A 216 -9.63 -24.87 4.81
CA GLU A 216 -10.37 -25.35 6.00
C GLU A 216 -11.17 -24.24 6.70
N SER A 217 -10.66 -23.00 6.67
CA SER A 217 -11.21 -21.86 7.42
C SER A 217 -12.13 -20.94 6.60
N SER A 218 -12.39 -21.26 5.33
CA SER A 218 -13.18 -20.46 4.39
C SER A 218 -14.71 -20.58 4.55
N SER A 219 -15.19 -21.15 5.66
CA SER A 219 -16.63 -21.35 5.90
C SER A 219 -17.42 -20.05 6.09
N ASP A 220 -16.78 -18.97 6.55
CA ASP A 220 -17.38 -17.63 6.56
C ASP A 220 -17.11 -16.93 5.23
N GLU A 221 -18.13 -16.85 4.37
CA GLU A 221 -18.05 -16.24 3.04
C GLU A 221 -17.60 -14.77 3.07
N LYS A 222 -17.79 -14.05 4.18
CA LYS A 222 -17.36 -12.65 4.33
C LYS A 222 -16.05 -12.51 5.10
N GLY A 223 -15.55 -13.62 5.64
CA GLY A 223 -14.30 -13.69 6.38
C GLY A 223 -13.08 -13.52 5.48
N PRO A 224 -11.92 -13.17 6.05
CA PRO A 224 -10.71 -12.88 5.29
C PRO A 224 -10.29 -14.05 4.38
N TYR A 225 -10.45 -15.30 4.84
CA TYR A 225 -10.03 -16.50 4.11
C TYR A 225 -10.87 -16.79 2.86
N ALA A 226 -12.20 -16.75 2.97
CA ALA A 226 -13.08 -16.94 1.81
C ALA A 226 -12.84 -15.83 0.77
N GLN A 227 -12.60 -14.61 1.24
CA GLN A 227 -12.36 -13.44 0.41
C GLN A 227 -10.96 -13.50 -0.23
N THR A 228 -9.95 -14.09 0.43
CA THR A 228 -8.67 -14.44 -0.22
C THR A 228 -8.87 -15.41 -1.39
N ILE A 229 -9.75 -16.41 -1.25
CA ILE A 229 -10.11 -17.32 -2.36
C ILE A 229 -10.82 -16.55 -3.48
N TYR A 230 -11.87 -15.79 -3.16
CA TYR A 230 -12.65 -15.06 -4.16
C TYR A 230 -11.85 -14.03 -4.96
N TYR A 231 -10.87 -13.39 -4.32
CA TYR A 231 -10.02 -12.39 -4.96
C TYR A 231 -8.65 -12.94 -5.36
N ALA A 232 -8.43 -14.25 -5.34
CA ALA A 232 -7.12 -14.85 -5.59
C ALA A 232 -6.52 -14.42 -6.93
N TYR A 233 -7.31 -14.44 -8.01
CA TYR A 233 -6.84 -13.99 -9.32
C TYR A 233 -6.53 -12.49 -9.37
N ALA A 234 -7.34 -11.66 -8.70
CA ALA A 234 -7.10 -10.23 -8.60
C ALA A 234 -5.81 -9.93 -7.83
N PHE A 235 -5.63 -10.55 -6.66
CA PHE A 235 -4.40 -10.43 -5.87
C PHE A 235 -3.17 -10.92 -6.63
N PHE A 236 -3.27 -12.06 -7.33
CA PHE A 236 -2.21 -12.56 -8.20
C PHE A 236 -1.77 -11.52 -9.24
N LYS A 237 -2.74 -10.96 -9.99
CA LYS A 237 -2.47 -9.95 -11.01
C LYS A 237 -1.83 -8.69 -10.43
N GLN A 238 -2.36 -8.22 -9.30
CA GLN A 238 -1.91 -6.97 -8.69
C GLN A 238 -0.53 -7.10 -8.06
N SER A 239 -0.22 -8.23 -7.42
CA SER A 239 1.13 -8.51 -6.93
C SER A 239 2.16 -8.58 -8.07
N ILE A 240 1.78 -9.15 -9.23
CA ILE A 240 2.63 -9.11 -10.43
C ILE A 240 2.82 -7.66 -10.91
N GLU A 241 1.75 -6.89 -11.03
CA GLU A 241 1.82 -5.51 -11.51
C GLU A 241 2.72 -4.65 -10.60
N MET A 242 2.51 -4.73 -9.29
CA MET A 242 3.35 -4.04 -8.31
C MET A 242 4.81 -4.48 -8.40
N LYS A 243 5.07 -5.80 -8.49
CA LYS A 243 6.43 -6.33 -8.63
C LYS A 243 7.16 -5.78 -9.86
N LEU A 244 6.45 -5.62 -10.99
CA LEU A 244 7.01 -5.09 -12.23
C LEU A 244 7.22 -3.57 -12.21
N ARG A 245 6.46 -2.84 -11.39
CA ARG A 245 6.53 -1.37 -11.31
C ARG A 245 7.58 -0.87 -10.31
N ILE A 246 7.90 -1.65 -9.28
CA ILE A 246 8.83 -1.26 -8.22
C ILE A 246 10.28 -1.39 -8.71
N ASP A 247 11.00 -0.28 -8.73
CA ASP A 247 12.44 -0.22 -8.94
C ASP A 247 13.12 0.09 -7.60
N VAL A 248 13.69 -0.92 -6.94
CA VAL A 248 14.23 -0.80 -5.55
C VAL A 248 15.33 0.25 -5.40
N GLU A 249 16.03 0.60 -6.48
CA GLU A 249 17.09 1.61 -6.44
C GLU A 249 16.54 3.04 -6.51
N LYS A 250 15.37 3.22 -7.15
CA LYS A 250 14.68 4.52 -7.24
C LYS A 250 13.61 4.69 -6.18
N ASN A 251 12.98 3.59 -5.80
CA ASN A 251 11.89 3.48 -4.85
C ASN A 251 12.38 2.55 -3.74
N PRO A 252 13.22 3.04 -2.81
CA PRO A 252 13.75 2.19 -1.74
C PRO A 252 12.68 1.83 -0.71
N LYS A 253 11.58 2.58 -0.63
CA LYS A 253 10.50 2.39 0.34
C LYS A 253 9.12 2.34 -0.32
N ILE A 254 8.24 1.53 0.26
CA ILE A 254 6.81 1.46 -0.02
C ILE A 254 6.08 1.94 1.23
N VAL A 255 5.05 2.76 1.06
CA VAL A 255 4.19 3.19 2.16
C VAL A 255 2.80 2.61 1.94
N ILE A 256 2.33 1.81 2.87
CA ILE A 256 0.96 1.29 2.91
C ILE A 256 0.18 2.18 3.88
N LEU A 257 -0.85 2.87 3.40
CA LEU A 257 -1.84 3.54 4.23
C LEU A 257 -3.03 2.59 4.39
N ASP A 258 -3.41 2.28 5.62
CA ASP A 258 -4.53 1.41 5.95
C ASP A 258 -5.45 2.14 6.92
N SER A 259 -6.43 2.85 6.36
CA SER A 259 -7.38 3.68 7.10
C SER A 259 -8.65 2.90 7.43
N TYR A 260 -9.21 3.10 8.64
CA TYR A 260 -10.44 2.44 9.12
C TYR A 260 -11.64 3.39 9.22
#